data_AF-A0A520VSZ6-F1
#
_entry.id   AF-A0A520VSZ6-F1
#
_cell.length_a   1.000
_cell.length_b   1.000
_cell.length_c   1.000
_cell.angle_alpha   90.00
_cell.angle_beta   90.00
_cell.angle_gamma   90.00
#
_symmetry.space_group_name_H-M   'P 1'
#
loop_
_entity.id
_entity.type
_entity.pdbx_description
1 polymer ?
#
loop_
_entity_poly.entity_id
_entity_poly.type
_entity_poly.pdbx_seq_one_letter_code
_entity_poly.pdbx_strand_id
1 'polypeptide(L)'
;MTEKNNKRTIFGWSMYDWAKSAYETTTLGAVMPVYFVSVVVPAEGFNFRGKLYTGAEVWGFAIGSALFIFFLIMPTVGALADLAGSRMRLFKSFAYGGAIFASTFYFATSGDVMLTLLIYFLAQLGATGSNVFYDSVLKDITTEDTIDQVSAKGYALGYLGGGFQLLLSLV
;
A
#
# COMPACT_ATOMS: atom_id res chain seq x y z
N MET A 1 26.36 3.33 -10.31
CA MET A 1 26.07 4.76 -10.09
C MET A 1 24.96 5.14 -11.03
N THR A 2 23.75 5.34 -10.51
CA THR A 2 22.60 5.79 -11.32
C THR A 2 22.85 7.25 -11.70
N GLU A 3 22.77 7.56 -12.98
CA GLU A 3 22.82 8.95 -13.44
C GLU A 3 21.64 9.72 -12.82
N LYS A 4 21.94 10.79 -12.07
CA LYS A 4 20.90 11.65 -11.49
C LYS A 4 20.16 12.39 -12.59
N ASN A 5 18.88 12.66 -12.37
CA ASN A 5 17.97 13.34 -13.28
C ASN A 5 17.74 12.62 -14.62
N ASN A 6 18.02 11.31 -14.66
CA ASN A 6 17.70 10.50 -15.83
C ASN A 6 16.18 10.39 -15.99
N LYS A 7 15.66 10.89 -17.13
CA LYS A 7 14.22 10.93 -17.43
C LYS A 7 13.55 9.55 -17.35
N ARG A 8 14.22 8.49 -17.79
CA ARG A 8 13.68 7.13 -17.77
C ARG A 8 13.54 6.61 -16.35
N THR A 9 14.54 6.88 -15.51
CA THR A 9 14.51 6.49 -14.10
C THR A 9 13.42 7.24 -13.34
N ILE A 10 13.31 8.55 -13.54
CA ILE A 10 12.26 9.38 -12.94
C ILE A 10 10.87 8.89 -13.39
N PHE A 11 10.68 8.63 -14.68
CA PHE A 11 9.40 8.10 -15.17
C PHE A 11 9.07 6.74 -14.55
N GLY A 12 10.03 5.84 -14.41
CA GLY A 12 9.82 4.56 -13.73
C GLY A 12 9.42 4.70 -12.26
N TRP A 13 10.01 5.67 -11.55
CA TRP A 13 9.65 6.03 -10.19
C TRP A 13 8.21 6.60 -10.13
N SER A 14 7.86 7.54 -11.02
CA SER A 14 6.49 8.09 -11.09
C SER A 14 5.43 7.04 -11.48
N MET A 15 5.77 6.07 -12.33
CA MET A 15 4.86 4.97 -12.68
C MET A 15 4.59 4.03 -11.52
N TYR A 16 5.55 3.87 -10.60
CA TYR A 16 5.30 3.15 -9.36
C TYR A 16 4.28 3.89 -8.50
N ASP A 17 4.41 5.22 -8.37
CA ASP A 17 3.44 6.06 -7.65
C ASP A 17 2.04 5.92 -8.24
N TRP A 18 1.92 6.01 -9.57
CA TRP A 18 0.67 5.79 -10.30
C TRP A 18 -0.02 4.48 -9.90
N ALA A 19 0.72 3.37 -9.93
CA ALA A 19 0.18 2.05 -9.59
C ALA A 19 -0.17 1.93 -8.11
N LYS A 20 0.68 2.45 -7.22
CA LYS A 20 0.45 2.42 -5.77
C LYS A 20 -0.77 3.26 -5.39
N SER A 21 -0.89 4.48 -5.92
CA SER A 21 -2.04 5.35 -5.66
C SER A 21 -3.35 4.72 -6.11
N ALA A 22 -3.37 3.97 -7.23
CA ALA A 22 -4.54 3.20 -7.65
C ALA A 22 -5.00 2.17 -6.62
N TYR A 23 -4.07 1.45 -6.00
CA TYR A 23 -4.37 0.54 -4.90
C TYR A 23 -4.89 1.28 -3.66
N GLU A 24 -4.25 2.39 -3.26
CA GLU A 24 -4.64 3.15 -2.07
C GLU A 24 -6.02 3.82 -2.21
N THR A 25 -6.30 4.48 -3.34
CA THR A 25 -7.57 5.19 -3.55
C THR A 25 -8.72 4.22 -3.79
N THR A 26 -8.51 3.23 -4.66
CA THR A 26 -9.59 2.36 -5.13
C THR A 26 -9.80 1.20 -4.18
N THR A 27 -8.77 0.37 -3.98
CA THR A 27 -8.91 -0.85 -3.18
C THR A 27 -9.08 -0.50 -1.71
N LEU A 28 -8.15 0.25 -1.12
CA LEU A 28 -8.17 0.51 0.32
C LEU A 28 -9.13 1.62 0.74
N GLY A 29 -9.23 2.69 -0.07
CA GLY A 29 -10.03 3.85 0.25
C GLY A 29 -11.52 3.63 -0.02
N ALA A 30 -11.87 3.19 -1.24
CA ALA A 30 -13.25 3.17 -1.69
C ALA A 30 -13.92 1.79 -1.57
N VAL A 31 -13.27 0.73 -2.07
CA VAL A 31 -13.93 -0.56 -2.31
C VAL A 31 -13.88 -1.47 -1.08
N MET A 32 -12.69 -1.75 -0.53
CA MET A 32 -12.55 -2.75 0.51
C MET A 32 -13.26 -2.44 1.82
N PRO A 33 -13.27 -1.20 2.35
CA PRO A 33 -14.02 -0.92 3.57
C PRO A 33 -15.51 -1.24 3.41
N VAL A 34 -16.09 -0.88 2.27
CA VAL A 34 -17.50 -1.15 1.96
C VAL A 34 -17.73 -2.64 1.75
N TYR A 35 -16.90 -3.29 0.92
CA TYR A 35 -17.02 -4.72 0.64
C TYR A 35 -16.85 -5.58 1.90
N PHE A 36 -15.87 -5.24 2.74
CA PHE A 36 -15.63 -5.96 3.99
C PHE A 36 -16.83 -5.89 4.94
N VAL A 37 -17.40 -4.69 5.09
CA VAL A 37 -18.56 -4.47 5.98
C VAL A 37 -19.84 -5.09 5.44
N SER A 38 -20.07 -5.00 4.12
CA SER A 38 -21.36 -5.38 3.51
C SER A 38 -21.42 -6.81 2.99
N VAL A 39 -20.28 -7.41 2.66
CA VAL A 39 -20.21 -8.75 2.03
C VAL A 39 -19.43 -9.72 2.89
N VAL A 40 -18.22 -9.37 3.34
CA VAL A 40 -17.34 -10.32 4.03
C VAL A 40 -17.82 -10.63 5.44
N VAL A 41 -18.21 -9.59 6.20
CA VAL A 41 -18.68 -9.76 7.58
C VAL A 41 -20.16 -10.15 7.58
N PRO A 42 -20.56 -11.22 8.29
CA PRO A 42 -21.97 -11.60 8.41
C PRO A 42 -22.84 -10.47 8.97
N ALA A 43 -24.13 -10.48 8.63
CA ALA A 43 -25.06 -9.42 9.05
C ALA A 43 -25.21 -9.32 10.58
N GLU A 44 -25.12 -10.45 11.27
CA GLU A 44 -25.06 -10.54 12.72
C GLU A 44 -23.77 -9.95 13.31
N GLY A 45 -22.71 -9.80 12.52
CA GLY A 45 -21.41 -9.32 12.95
C GLY A 45 -20.39 -10.45 13.12
N PHE A 46 -19.15 -10.07 13.42
CA PHE A 46 -18.06 -11.01 13.64
C PHE A 46 -17.94 -11.37 15.11
N ASN A 47 -18.14 -12.65 15.45
CA ASN A 47 -17.93 -13.15 16.80
C ASN A 47 -16.45 -13.44 17.04
N PHE A 48 -15.85 -12.70 17.97
CA PHE A 48 -14.50 -12.94 18.44
C PHE A 48 -14.50 -13.14 19.95
N ARG A 49 -14.12 -14.35 20.38
CA ARG A 49 -14.02 -14.74 21.81
C ARG A 49 -15.31 -14.47 22.60
N GLY A 50 -16.47 -14.69 21.98
CA GLY A 50 -17.77 -14.54 22.64
C GLY A 50 -18.32 -13.11 22.64
N LYS A 51 -17.62 -12.14 22.03
CA LYS A 51 -18.11 -10.79 21.81
C LYS A 51 -18.36 -10.55 20.31
N LEU A 52 -19.48 -9.93 20.01
CA LEU A 52 -19.90 -9.59 18.66
C LEU A 52 -19.40 -8.20 18.30
N TYR A 53 -18.80 -8.08 17.12
CA TYR A 53 -18.28 -6.82 16.58
C TYR A 53 -18.88 -6.56 15.21
N THR A 54 -19.21 -5.30 14.94
CA THR A 54 -19.63 -4.86 13.60
C THR A 54 -18.46 -4.91 12.62
N GLY A 55 -18.75 -5.04 11.32
CA GLY A 55 -17.69 -5.03 10.31
C GLY A 55 -16.84 -3.75 10.33
N ALA A 56 -17.47 -2.60 10.64
CA ALA A 56 -16.78 -1.32 10.73
C ALA A 56 -15.78 -1.27 11.90
N GLU A 57 -16.16 -1.81 13.06
CA GLU A 57 -15.25 -1.94 14.21
C GLU A 57 -14.07 -2.85 13.88
N VAL A 58 -14.33 -4.02 13.29
CA VAL A 58 -13.29 -4.98 12.92
C VAL A 58 -12.31 -4.37 11.90
N TRP A 59 -12.83 -3.68 10.88
CA TRP A 59 -12.00 -3.01 9.88
C TRP A 59 -11.15 -1.88 10.50
N GLY A 60 -11.75 -1.07 11.38
CA GLY A 60 -11.04 -0.02 12.12
C GLY A 60 -9.90 -0.58 12.99
N PHE A 61 -10.15 -1.68 13.71
CA PHE A 61 -9.10 -2.36 14.47
C PHE A 61 -8.00 -2.93 13.57
N ALA A 62 -8.35 -3.47 12.40
CA ALA A 62 -7.38 -3.98 11.44
C ALA A 62 -6.45 -2.87 10.92
N ILE A 63 -7.02 -1.72 10.52
CA ILE A 63 -6.22 -0.55 10.10
C ILE A 63 -5.32 -0.07 11.24
N GLY A 64 -5.90 0.19 12.41
CA GLY A 64 -5.15 0.75 13.55
C GLY A 64 -4.02 -0.17 14.01
N SER A 65 -4.30 -1.47 14.13
CA SER A 65 -3.30 -2.46 14.54
C SER A 65 -2.18 -2.61 13.51
N ALA A 66 -2.50 -2.68 12.22
CA ALA A 66 -1.50 -2.75 11.15
C ALA A 66 -0.59 -1.52 11.15
N LEU A 67 -1.14 -0.31 11.18
CA LEU A 67 -0.36 0.93 11.22
C LEU A 67 0.54 1.01 12.46
N PHE A 68 0.03 0.61 13.63
CA PHE A 68 0.82 0.59 14.86
C PHE A 68 1.98 -0.41 14.78
N ILE A 69 1.73 -1.62 14.27
CA ILE A 69 2.79 -2.61 14.06
C ILE A 69 3.84 -2.08 13.08
N PHE A 70 3.41 -1.51 11.94
CA PHE A 70 4.32 -0.99 10.93
C PHE A 70 5.14 0.20 11.44
N PHE A 71 4.55 1.08 12.23
CA PHE A 71 5.27 2.15 12.91
C PHE A 71 6.44 1.62 13.76
N LEU A 72 6.27 0.49 14.45
CA LEU A 72 7.32 -0.10 15.28
C LEU A 72 8.41 -0.82 14.46
N ILE A 73 8.02 -1.54 13.39
CA ILE A 73 8.97 -2.40 12.66
C ILE A 73 9.71 -1.68 11.52
N MET A 74 9.07 -0.71 10.86
CA MET A 74 9.60 -0.09 9.64
C MET A 74 10.90 0.69 9.85
N PRO A 75 11.12 1.43 10.96
CA PRO A 75 12.41 2.06 11.21
C PRO A 75 13.57 1.06 11.28
N THR A 76 13.36 -0.08 11.93
CA THR A 76 14.36 -1.15 12.05
C THR A 76 14.64 -1.80 10.69
N VAL A 77 13.59 -2.10 9.93
CA VAL A 77 13.72 -2.65 8.57
C VAL A 77 14.48 -1.70 7.65
N GLY A 78 14.20 -0.40 7.72
CA GLY A 78 14.91 0.64 6.98
C GLY A 78 16.40 0.70 7.35
N ALA A 79 16.72 0.73 8.65
CA ALA A 79 18.11 0.74 9.12
C ALA A 79 18.90 -0.50 8.67
N LEU A 80 18.30 -1.68 8.75
CA LEU A 80 18.91 -2.92 8.27
C LEU A 80 19.14 -2.90 6.75
N ALA A 81 18.18 -2.35 6.00
CA ALA A 81 18.31 -2.21 4.55
C ALA A 81 19.47 -1.30 4.15
N ASP A 82 19.68 -0.21 4.89
CA ASP A 82 20.77 0.74 4.69
C ASP A 82 22.13 0.09 4.99
N LEU A 83 22.25 -0.59 6.13
CA LEU A 83 23.47 -1.30 6.52
C LEU A 83 23.83 -2.43 5.54
N ALA A 84 22.84 -3.16 5.04
CA ALA A 84 23.05 -4.26 4.11
C ALA A 84 23.15 -3.82 2.64
N GLY A 85 22.99 -2.54 2.32
CA GLY A 85 22.97 -2.03 0.94
C GLY A 85 21.85 -2.64 0.08
N SER A 86 20.74 -3.06 0.68
CA SER A 86 19.72 -3.90 0.05
C SER A 86 18.39 -3.16 -0.24
N ARG A 87 18.34 -1.83 -0.07
CA ARG A 87 17.16 -0.98 -0.27
C ARG A 87 16.35 -1.31 -1.52
N MET A 88 16.99 -1.37 -2.69
CA MET A 88 16.30 -1.64 -3.96
C MET A 88 15.75 -3.07 -4.05
N ARG A 89 16.40 -4.05 -3.40
CA ARG A 89 15.90 -5.43 -3.34
C ARG A 89 14.64 -5.48 -2.47
N LEU A 90 14.70 -4.87 -1.28
CA LEU A 90 13.57 -4.83 -0.36
C LEU A 90 12.39 -4.03 -0.94
N PHE A 91 12.65 -2.90 -1.59
CA PHE A 91 11.65 -2.14 -2.33
C PHE A 91 10.84 -3.04 -3.28
N LYS A 92 11.54 -3.79 -4.14
CA LYS A 92 10.91 -4.70 -5.10
C LYS A 92 10.16 -5.82 -4.40
N SER A 93 10.74 -6.44 -3.37
CA SER A 93 10.09 -7.51 -2.62
C SER A 93 8.77 -7.04 -1.98
N PHE A 94 8.77 -5.86 -1.35
CA PHE A 94 7.57 -5.29 -0.75
C PHE A 94 6.54 -4.87 -1.80
N ALA A 95 6.99 -4.24 -2.89
CA ALA A 95 6.11 -3.79 -3.98
C ALA A 95 5.40 -4.98 -4.65
N TYR A 96 6.16 -5.97 -5.11
CA TYR A 96 5.59 -7.15 -5.77
C TYR A 96 4.83 -8.04 -4.80
N GLY A 97 5.36 -8.26 -3.60
CA GLY A 97 4.67 -9.04 -2.57
C GLY A 97 3.33 -8.41 -2.17
N GLY A 98 3.33 -7.09 -1.93
CA GLY A 98 2.11 -6.33 -1.65
C GLY A 98 1.10 -6.42 -2.78
N ALA A 99 1.54 -6.26 -4.04
CA ALA A 99 0.67 -6.38 -5.21
C ALA A 99 0.06 -7.78 -5.37
N ILE A 100 0.84 -8.84 -5.10
CA ILE A 100 0.36 -10.22 -5.12
C ILE A 100 -0.74 -10.40 -4.07
N PHE A 101 -0.49 -10.00 -2.82
CA PHE A 101 -1.50 -10.11 -1.76
C PHE A 101 -2.73 -9.24 -2.05
N ALA A 102 -2.55 -8.01 -2.52
CA ALA A 102 -3.67 -7.16 -2.92
C ALA A 102 -4.53 -7.82 -4.02
N SER A 103 -3.90 -8.51 -4.98
CA SER A 103 -4.63 -9.23 -6.03
C SER A 103 -5.46 -10.40 -5.47
N THR A 104 -5.04 -11.00 -4.35
CA THR A 104 -5.78 -12.10 -3.71
C THR A 104 -7.05 -11.66 -2.99
N PHE A 105 -7.30 -10.35 -2.82
CA PHE A 105 -8.61 -9.87 -2.32
C PHE A 105 -9.77 -10.37 -3.16
N TYR A 106 -9.55 -10.64 -4.45
CA TYR A 106 -10.55 -11.23 -5.34
C TYR A 106 -11.16 -12.54 -4.81
N PHE A 107 -10.40 -13.32 -4.03
CA PHE A 107 -10.86 -14.61 -3.49
C PHE A 107 -11.57 -14.50 -2.14
N ALA A 108 -11.60 -13.31 -1.51
CA ALA A 108 -12.30 -13.12 -0.26
C ALA A 108 -13.81 -13.12 -0.50
N THR A 109 -14.55 -13.98 0.19
CA THR A 109 -16.01 -14.08 0.06
C THR A 109 -16.72 -13.91 1.40
N SER A 110 -18.05 -14.01 1.38
CA SER A 110 -18.89 -13.88 2.58
C SER A 110 -18.49 -14.89 3.65
N GLY A 111 -18.20 -14.41 4.85
CA GLY A 111 -17.75 -15.21 6.00
C GLY A 111 -16.23 -15.29 6.16
N ASP A 112 -15.44 -14.91 5.14
CA ASP A 112 -13.98 -15.02 5.14
C ASP A 112 -13.28 -13.86 5.90
N VAL A 113 -13.80 -13.50 7.07
CA VAL A 113 -13.33 -12.33 7.83
C VAL A 113 -11.84 -12.42 8.13
N MET A 114 -11.37 -13.53 8.73
CA MET A 114 -9.97 -13.70 9.13
C MET A 114 -9.01 -13.77 7.94
N LEU A 115 -9.42 -14.45 6.86
CA LEU A 115 -8.64 -14.51 5.64
C LEU A 115 -8.48 -13.11 5.03
N THR A 116 -9.56 -12.34 4.97
CA THR A 116 -9.54 -10.98 4.43
C THR A 116 -8.66 -10.04 5.27
N LEU A 117 -8.71 -10.16 6.60
CA LEU A 117 -7.83 -9.40 7.48
C LEU A 117 -6.36 -9.77 7.31
N LEU A 118 -6.05 -11.05 7.10
CA LEU A 118 -4.69 -11.51 6.83
C LEU A 118 -4.18 -10.98 5.48
N ILE A 119 -4.99 -11.08 4.43
CA ILE A 119 -4.68 -10.54 3.09
C ILE A 119 -4.43 -9.04 3.19
N TYR A 120 -5.32 -8.30 3.87
CA TYR A 120 -5.16 -6.88 4.12
C TYR A 120 -3.85 -6.57 4.83
N PHE A 121 -3.54 -7.27 5.93
CA PHE A 121 -2.31 -7.05 6.68
C PHE A 121 -1.06 -7.25 5.80
N LEU A 122 -1.02 -8.32 5.01
CA LEU A 122 0.13 -8.63 4.14
C LEU A 122 0.25 -7.67 2.95
N ALA A 123 -0.88 -7.31 2.32
CA ALA A 123 -0.91 -6.31 1.26
C ALA A 123 -0.47 -4.93 1.79
N GLN A 124 -0.97 -4.53 2.95
CA GLN A 124 -0.60 -3.27 3.59
C GLN A 124 0.86 -3.27 4.05
N LEU A 125 1.39 -4.38 4.56
CA LEU A 125 2.82 -4.52 4.88
C LEU A 125 3.68 -4.28 3.63
N GLY A 126 3.27 -4.85 2.49
CA GLY A 126 3.90 -4.61 1.19
C GLY A 126 3.83 -3.15 0.76
N ALA A 127 2.66 -2.53 0.82
CA ALA A 127 2.46 -1.13 0.43
C ALA A 127 3.25 -0.16 1.34
N THR A 128 3.21 -0.35 2.65
CA THR A 128 3.95 0.49 3.61
C THR A 128 5.45 0.27 3.50
N GLY A 129 5.92 -0.97 3.44
CA GLY A 129 7.35 -1.28 3.33
C GLY A 129 7.96 -0.77 2.03
N SER A 130 7.24 -0.88 0.91
CA SER A 130 7.70 -0.33 -0.36
C SER A 130 7.69 1.20 -0.39
N ASN A 131 6.75 1.86 0.30
CA ASN A 131 6.73 3.32 0.43
C ASN A 131 7.99 3.88 1.10
N VAL A 132 8.45 3.23 2.18
CA VAL A 132 9.67 3.63 2.90
C VAL A 132 10.88 3.67 1.95
N PHE A 133 11.03 2.66 1.10
CA PHE A 133 12.14 2.62 0.14
C PHE A 133 11.91 3.51 -1.07
N TYR A 134 10.67 3.64 -1.53
CA TYR A 134 10.29 4.54 -2.63
C TYR A 134 10.74 5.98 -2.36
N ASP A 135 10.48 6.49 -1.14
CA ASP A 135 10.90 7.83 -0.72
C ASP A 135 12.43 7.95 -0.70
N SER A 136 13.13 6.88 -0.30
CA SER A 136 14.60 6.86 -0.28
C SER A 136 15.21 6.87 -1.69
N VAL A 137 14.55 6.25 -2.68
CA VAL A 137 15.03 6.19 -4.07
C VAL A 137 15.00 7.57 -4.71
N LEU A 138 14.05 8.42 -4.34
CA LEU A 138 13.95 9.77 -4.90
C LEU A 138 15.25 10.58 -4.69
N LYS A 139 15.86 10.49 -3.51
CA LYS A 139 17.14 11.16 -3.18
C LYS A 139 18.33 10.64 -4.00
N ASP A 140 18.26 9.37 -4.41
CA ASP A 140 19.32 8.73 -5.19
C ASP A 140 19.23 9.09 -6.69
N ILE A 141 18.02 9.40 -7.19
CA ILE A 141 17.77 9.67 -8.62
C ILE A 141 17.67 11.16 -8.96
N THR A 142 17.64 12.05 -7.97
CA THR A 142 17.52 13.51 -8.15
C THR A 142 18.70 14.28 -7.57
N THR A 143 18.84 15.52 -8.03
CA THR A 143 19.71 16.55 -7.44
C THR A 143 18.91 17.44 -6.49
N GLU A 144 19.59 18.17 -5.60
CA GLU A 144 18.93 19.04 -4.61
C GLU A 144 18.03 20.11 -5.23
N ASP A 145 18.35 20.60 -6.43
CA ASP A 145 17.59 21.60 -7.17
C ASP A 145 16.35 21.03 -7.90
N THR A 146 16.30 19.71 -8.12
CA THR A 146 15.24 19.06 -8.91
C THR A 146 14.29 18.20 -8.10
N ILE A 147 14.68 17.82 -6.87
CA ILE A 147 13.93 16.88 -6.02
C ILE A 147 12.48 17.32 -5.81
N ASP A 148 12.23 18.59 -5.52
CA ASP A 148 10.90 19.12 -5.26
C ASP A 148 10.00 19.05 -6.50
N GLN A 149 10.55 19.42 -7.66
CA GLN A 149 9.81 19.39 -8.92
C GLN A 149 9.48 17.96 -9.37
N VAL A 150 10.42 17.03 -9.18
CA VAL A 150 10.23 15.62 -9.52
C VAL A 150 9.21 14.99 -8.57
N SER A 151 9.31 15.28 -7.26
CA SER A 151 8.35 14.83 -6.26
C SER A 151 6.93 15.30 -6.57
N ALA A 152 6.76 16.61 -6.82
CA ALA A 152 5.45 17.20 -7.13
C ALA A 152 4.83 16.60 -8.40
N LYS A 153 5.63 16.37 -9.45
CA LYS A 153 5.16 15.73 -10.69
C LYS A 153 4.81 14.26 -10.46
N GLY A 154 5.61 13.52 -9.70
CA GLY A 154 5.31 12.14 -9.32
C GLY A 154 3.99 12.04 -8.60
N TYR A 155 3.83 12.83 -7.54
CA TYR A 155 2.60 12.89 -6.75
C TYR A 155 1.37 13.26 -7.59
N ALA A 156 1.49 14.26 -8.48
CA ALA A 156 0.40 14.61 -9.40
C ALA A 156 0.02 13.45 -10.33
N LEU A 157 1.01 12.73 -10.87
CA LEU A 157 0.78 11.52 -11.66
C LEU A 157 0.14 10.41 -10.82
N GLY A 158 0.59 10.20 -9.58
CA GLY A 158 -0.01 9.29 -8.61
C GLY A 158 -1.51 9.54 -8.45
N TYR A 159 -1.90 10.78 -8.17
CA TYR A 159 -3.31 11.16 -8.04
C TYR A 159 -4.12 10.98 -9.33
N LEU A 160 -3.54 11.30 -10.48
CA LEU A 160 -4.19 11.04 -11.77
C LEU A 160 -4.44 9.55 -11.97
N GLY A 161 -3.46 8.70 -11.65
CA GLY A 161 -3.62 7.25 -11.73
C GLY A 161 -4.65 6.70 -10.76
N GLY A 162 -4.58 7.15 -9.51
CA GLY A 162 -5.51 6.76 -8.46
C GLY A 162 -6.96 7.16 -8.76
N GLY A 163 -7.15 8.39 -9.22
CA GLY A 163 -8.46 8.91 -9.60
C GLY A 163 -9.00 8.25 -10.87
N PHE A 164 -8.15 8.04 -11.88
CA PHE A 164 -8.55 7.41 -13.13
C PHE A 164 -9.00 5.96 -12.92
N GLN A 165 -8.25 5.17 -12.15
CA GLN A 165 -8.62 3.80 -11.83
C GLN A 165 -9.93 3.73 -11.04
N LEU A 166 -10.11 4.63 -10.05
CA LEU A 166 -11.34 4.69 -9.28
C LEU A 166 -12.54 5.02 -10.17
N LEU A 167 -12.40 6.00 -11.06
CA LEU A 167 -13.46 6.37 -12.01
C LEU A 167 -13.84 5.20 -12.92
N LEU A 168 -12.86 4.47 -13.47
CA LEU A 168 -13.11 3.28 -14.27
C LEU A 168 -13.77 2.14 -13.48
N SER A 169 -13.55 2.07 -12.16
CA SER A 169 -14.12 1.01 -11.33
C SER A 169 -15.57 1.29 -10.94
N LEU A 170 -16.04 2.54 -11.08
CA LEU A 170 -17.39 2.99 -10.67
C LEU A 170 -18.34 3.24 -11.84
N VAL A 171 -17.85 3.28 -13.07
CA VAL A 171 -18.62 3.45 -14.32
C VAL A 171 -18.79 2.09 -14.99
#